data_AF-A0A4U9HUV3-F1
#
_entry.id   AF-A0A4U9HUV3-F1
#
_cell.length_a   1.000
_cell.length_b   1.000
_cell.length_c   1.000
_cell.angle_alpha   90.00
_cell.angle_beta   90.00
_cell.angle_gamma   90.00
#
_symmetry.space_group_name_H-M   'P 1'
#
loop_
_entity.id
_entity.type
_entity.pdbx_description
1 polymer ?
#
loop_
_entity_poly.entity_id
_entity_poly.type
_entity_poly.pdbx_seq_one_letter_code
_entity_poly.pdbx_strand_id
1 'polypeptide(L)'
;MQRTNDVALLVCSALKKRYRDRLREGNSNLHFIYLEGEKEVIEARLKQRKGHFFKPQMLVSQFEALEVPQADESDVQAIDIDQPLDNVVADVVSHIQSVTNQG
;
A
#
# COMPACT_ATOMS: atom_id res chain seq x y z
N MET A 1 19.73 -1.64 14.77
CA MET A 1 18.38 -1.39 15.31
C MET A 1 17.91 -2.68 15.94
N GLN A 2 17.61 -2.67 17.24
CA GLN A 2 17.15 -3.87 17.95
C GLN A 2 15.68 -4.11 17.57
N ARG A 3 15.37 -5.29 17.01
CA ARG A 3 14.00 -5.66 16.64
C ARG A 3 13.20 -5.92 17.92
N THR A 4 12.15 -5.15 18.14
CA THR A 4 11.23 -5.30 19.28
C THR A 4 9.93 -6.01 18.91
N ASN A 5 9.63 -6.15 17.60
CA ASN A 5 8.43 -6.81 17.09
C ASN A 5 8.81 -7.68 15.88
N ASP A 6 8.13 -8.81 15.72
CA ASP A 6 8.31 -9.72 14.57
C ASP A 6 7.74 -9.13 13.27
N VAL A 7 6.65 -8.37 13.37
CA VAL A 7 6.02 -7.66 12.25
C VAL A 7 5.77 -6.20 12.66
N ALA A 8 6.06 -5.26 11.76
CA ALA A 8 5.76 -3.84 11.93
C ALA A 8 5.06 -3.31 10.67
N LEU A 9 3.98 -2.55 10.84
CA LEU A 9 3.22 -1.94 9.76
C LEU A 9 3.43 -0.42 9.75
N LEU A 10 3.71 0.13 8.57
CA LEU A 10 3.82 1.56 8.33
C LEU A 10 2.87 1.97 7.20
N VAL A 11 2.08 3.01 7.43
CA VAL A 11 1.25 3.61 6.38
C VAL A 11 2.08 4.69 5.69
N CYS A 12 2.42 4.47 4.42
CA CYS A 12 3.13 5.41 3.57
C CYS A 12 2.57 5.34 2.15
N SER A 13 2.34 6.48 1.49
CA SER A 13 1.83 6.47 0.11
C SER A 13 2.88 5.97 -0.89
N ALA A 14 4.17 6.19 -0.62
CA ALA A 14 5.32 5.70 -1.40
C ALA A 14 5.11 5.71 -2.93
N LEU A 15 4.50 6.79 -3.43
CA LEU A 15 3.91 6.83 -4.78
C LEU A 15 4.92 6.67 -5.90
N LYS A 16 6.16 7.12 -5.68
CA LYS A 16 7.24 7.08 -6.68
C LYS A 16 8.23 5.98 -6.34
N LYS A 17 8.78 5.33 -7.37
CA LYS A 17 9.82 4.31 -7.23
C LYS A 17 11.00 4.81 -6.40
N ARG A 18 11.44 6.05 -6.63
CA ARG A 18 12.52 6.68 -5.85
C ARG A 18 12.24 6.73 -4.33
N TYR A 19 10.97 6.83 -3.93
CA TYR A 19 10.59 6.84 -2.52
C TYR A 19 10.63 5.42 -1.93
N ARG A 20 10.19 4.42 -2.71
CA ARG A 20 10.30 3.00 -2.35
C ARG A 20 11.77 2.59 -2.22
N ASP A 21 12.60 2.97 -3.18
CA ASP A 21 14.06 2.72 -3.16
C ASP A 21 14.72 3.34 -1.93
N ARG A 22 14.38 4.58 -1.58
CA ARG A 22 14.90 5.23 -0.37
C ARG A 22 14.47 4.53 0.94
N LEU A 23 13.29 3.91 0.96
CA LEU A 23 12.86 3.09 2.10
C LEU A 23 13.56 1.73 2.13
N ARG A 24 13.86 1.14 0.98
CA ARG A 24 14.65 -0.12 0.86
C ARG A 24 16.08 0.04 1.35
N GLU A 25 16.68 1.23 1.22
CA GLU A 25 18.04 1.50 1.68
C GLU A 25 18.23 1.15 3.17
N GLY A 26 19.03 0.11 3.44
CA GLY A 26 19.30 -0.38 4.79
C GLY A 26 18.22 -1.28 5.40
N ASN A 27 17.16 -1.61 4.67
CA ASN A 27 16.04 -2.44 5.12
C ASN A 27 15.80 -3.62 4.16
N SER A 28 16.64 -4.67 4.23
CA SER A 28 16.54 -5.85 3.35
C SER A 28 15.29 -6.72 3.58
N ASN A 29 14.57 -6.50 4.67
CA ASN A 29 13.35 -7.21 5.05
C ASN A 29 12.08 -6.34 4.90
N LEU A 30 12.19 -5.23 4.16
CA LEU A 30 11.06 -4.36 3.88
C LEU A 30 10.25 -4.95 2.72
N HIS A 31 8.93 -5.02 2.91
CA HIS A 31 7.98 -5.37 1.86
C HIS A 31 6.97 -4.23 1.72
N PHE A 32 6.43 -4.07 0.52
CA PHE A 32 5.39 -3.11 0.23
C PHE A 32 4.09 -3.82 -0.08
N ILE A 33 3.00 -3.28 0.44
CA ILE A 33 1.65 -3.66 0.04
C ILE A 33 1.07 -2.49 -0.73
N TYR A 34 0.90 -2.68 -2.04
CA TYR A 34 0.26 -1.72 -2.92
C TYR A 34 -1.24 -2.01 -2.93
N LEU A 35 -2.00 -1.16 -2.24
CA LEU A 35 -3.45 -1.18 -2.25
C LEU A 35 -3.95 -0.58 -3.57
N GLU A 36 -4.09 -1.44 -4.57
CA GLU A 36 -4.43 -1.10 -5.94
C GLU A 36 -5.92 -0.85 -6.08
N GLY A 37 -6.30 0.24 -6.75
CA GLY A 37 -7.70 0.51 -7.05
C GLY A 37 -7.86 1.61 -8.08
N GLU A 38 -8.87 1.45 -8.92
CA GLU A 38 -9.26 2.46 -9.89
C GLU A 38 -9.72 3.75 -9.21
N LYS A 39 -9.55 4.86 -9.93
CA LYS A 39 -9.86 6.20 -9.42
C LYS A 39 -11.31 6.30 -8.95
N GLU A 40 -12.23 5.69 -9.69
CA GLU A 40 -13.67 5.69 -9.44
C GLU A 40 -14.01 4.97 -8.13
N VAL A 41 -13.34 3.84 -7.86
CA VAL A 41 -13.52 3.05 -6.62
C VAL A 41 -13.07 3.87 -5.41
N ILE A 42 -11.90 4.51 -5.50
CA ILE A 42 -11.36 5.34 -4.41
C ILE A 42 -12.24 6.57 -4.18
N GLU A 43 -12.68 7.23 -5.25
CA GLU A 43 -13.57 8.39 -5.16
C GLU A 43 -14.92 8.04 -4.52
N ALA A 44 -15.52 6.91 -4.91
CA ALA A 44 -16.78 6.43 -4.33
C ALA A 44 -16.63 6.17 -2.82
N ARG A 45 -15.53 5.51 -2.39
CA ARG A 45 -15.23 5.25 -0.97
C ARG A 45 -15.04 6.53 -0.18
N LEU A 46 -14.35 7.52 -0.74
CA LEU A 46 -14.11 8.79 -0.05
C LEU A 46 -15.39 9.63 0.09
N LYS A 47 -16.29 9.60 -0.90
CA LYS A 47 -17.61 10.27 -0.83
C LYS A 47 -18.51 9.72 0.27
N GLN A 48 -18.39 8.43 0.60
CA GLN A 48 -19.19 7.80 1.65
C GLN A 48 -18.74 8.16 3.08
N ARG A 49 -17.52 8.70 3.25
CA ARG A 49 -17.00 9.07 4.58
C ARG A 49 -17.67 10.35 5.09
N LYS A 50 -18.45 10.24 6.16
CA LYS A 50 -19.03 11.39 6.87
C LYS A 50 -17.93 12.14 7.64
N GLY A 51 -17.86 13.47 7.50
CA GLY A 51 -17.02 14.33 8.34
C GLY A 51 -15.62 14.67 7.80
N HIS A 52 -15.18 14.08 6.68
CA HIS A 52 -13.93 14.46 6.02
C HIS A 52 -14.20 15.24 4.73
N PHE A 53 -13.70 16.47 4.66
CA PHE A 53 -13.74 17.29 3.45
C PHE A 53 -12.79 16.69 2.41
N PHE A 54 -13.32 15.84 1.52
CA PHE A 54 -12.57 15.31 0.40
C PHE A 54 -12.29 16.43 -0.59
N LYS A 55 -11.00 16.71 -0.87
CA LYS A 55 -10.58 17.61 -1.94
C LYS A 55 -10.34 16.76 -3.19
N PRO A 56 -11.22 16.80 -4.21
CA PRO A 56 -11.07 15.97 -5.43
C PRO A 56 -9.70 16.14 -6.10
N GLN A 57 -9.15 17.35 -6.01
CA GLN A 57 -7.84 17.70 -6.57
C GLN A 57 -6.67 16.96 -5.89
N MET A 58 -6.82 16.56 -4.62
CA MET A 58 -5.83 15.73 -3.94
C MET A 58 -5.75 14.33 -4.58
N LEU A 59 -6.90 13.71 -4.86
CA LEU A 59 -6.92 12.39 -5.51
C LEU A 59 -6.26 12.44 -6.88
N VAL A 60 -6.56 13.49 -7.67
CA VAL A 60 -5.91 13.71 -8.97
C VAL A 60 -4.39 13.79 -8.82
N SER A 61 -3.88 14.63 -7.90
CA SER A 61 -2.42 14.76 -7.71
C SER A 61 -1.74 13.46 -7.25
N GLN A 62 -2.46 12.60 -6.53
CA GLN A 62 -1.92 11.32 -6.06
C GLN A 62 -1.77 10.34 -7.23
N PHE A 63 -2.78 10.26 -8.12
CA PHE A 63 -2.72 9.45 -9.34
C PHE A 63 -1.69 9.99 -10.34
N GLU A 64 -1.57 11.32 -10.48
CA GLU A 64 -0.52 11.92 -11.32
C GLU A 64 0.90 11.63 -10.80
N ALA A 65 1.05 11.50 -9.49
CA ALA A 65 2.34 11.20 -8.85
C ALA A 65 2.63 9.69 -8.75
N LEU A 66 1.63 8.83 -8.98
CA LEU A 66 1.73 7.38 -8.83
C LEU A 66 2.55 6.78 -9.97
N GLU A 67 3.68 6.18 -9.60
CA GLU A 67 4.47 5.29 -10.44
C GLU A 67 4.11 3.86 -10.01
N VAL A 68 3.19 3.23 -10.75
CA VAL A 68 2.71 1.87 -10.49
C VAL A 68 3.91 0.92 -10.35
N PRO A 69 4.01 0.13 -9.26
CA PRO A 69 5.08 -0.83 -9.10
C PRO A 69 5.20 -1.78 -10.29
N GLN A 70 6.41 -1.98 -10.77
CA GLN A 70 6.69 -2.82 -11.94
C GLN A 70 7.24 -4.19 -11.50
N ALA A 71 7.34 -5.13 -12.44
CA ALA A 71 7.76 -6.51 -12.15
C ALA A 71 9.19 -6.65 -11.57
N ASP A 72 10.04 -5.63 -11.72
CA ASP A 72 11.36 -5.56 -11.09
C ASP A 72 11.30 -5.25 -9.58
N GLU A 73 10.17 -4.80 -9.07
CA GLU A 73 9.91 -4.53 -7.65
C GLU A 73 9.31 -5.76 -6.96
N SER A 74 10.07 -6.85 -6.91
CA SER A 74 9.63 -8.17 -6.38
C SER A 74 9.21 -8.18 -4.90
N ASP A 75 9.52 -7.13 -4.15
CA ASP A 75 9.14 -6.92 -2.75
C ASP A 75 7.79 -6.22 -2.59
N VAL A 76 7.08 -5.97 -3.70
CA VAL A 76 5.76 -5.31 -3.71
C VAL A 76 4.66 -6.30 -4.06
N GLN A 77 3.65 -6.41 -3.19
CA GLN A 77 2.42 -7.14 -3.46
C GLN A 77 1.28 -6.17 -3.77
N ALA A 78 0.69 -6.30 -4.95
CA ALA A 78 -0.56 -5.62 -5.27
C ALA A 78 -1.74 -6.37 -4.63
N ILE A 79 -2.66 -5.61 -4.03
CA ILE A 79 -3.91 -6.12 -3.46
C ILE A 79 -5.03 -5.23 -3.99
N ASP A 80 -5.96 -5.84 -4.71
CA ASP A 80 -7.15 -5.17 -5.22
C ASP A 80 -8.02 -4.69 -4.05
N ILE A 81 -8.31 -3.40 -4.04
CA ILE A 81 -9.19 -2.84 -3.03
C ILE A 81 -10.65 -2.90 -3.43
N ASP A 82 -11.06 -3.20 -4.66
CA ASP A 82 -12.47 -3.21 -5.13
C ASP A 82 -13.29 -4.41 -4.61
N GLN A 83 -13.19 -4.61 -3.31
CA GLN A 83 -13.83 -5.66 -2.56
C GLN A 83 -14.15 -5.15 -1.13
N PRO A 84 -14.99 -5.85 -0.36
CA PRO A 84 -15.27 -5.50 1.04
C PRO A 84 -14.00 -5.39 1.88
N LEU A 85 -14.01 -4.49 2.88
CA LEU A 85 -12.86 -4.24 3.76
C LEU A 85 -12.30 -5.52 4.38
N ASP A 86 -13.17 -6.41 4.86
CA ASP A 86 -12.76 -7.66 5.50
C ASP A 86 -11.97 -8.56 4.55
N ASN A 87 -12.28 -8.55 3.25
CA ASN A 87 -11.54 -9.32 2.26
C ASN A 87 -10.17 -8.67 1.97
N VAL A 88 -10.11 -7.33 1.83
CA VAL A 88 -8.82 -6.63 1.70
C VAL A 88 -7.92 -6.95 2.88
N VAL A 89 -8.47 -6.94 4.10
CA VAL A 89 -7.72 -7.28 5.32
C VAL A 89 -7.27 -8.75 5.29
N ALA A 90 -8.13 -9.68 4.87
CA ALA A 90 -7.77 -11.09 4.76
C ALA A 90 -6.62 -11.32 3.75
N ASP A 91 -6.64 -10.64 2.61
CA ASP A 91 -5.58 -10.72 1.58
C ASP A 91 -4.26 -10.15 2.10
N VAL A 92 -4.32 -8.99 2.77
CA VAL A 92 -3.15 -8.36 3.43
C VAL A 92 -2.53 -9.30 4.46
N VAL A 93 -3.36 -9.89 5.33
CA VAL A 93 -2.89 -10.81 6.38
C VAL A 93 -2.29 -12.07 5.77
N SER A 94 -2.93 -12.63 4.74
CA SER A 94 -2.44 -13.81 4.03
C SER A 94 -1.07 -13.56 3.40
N HIS A 95 -0.88 -12.37 2.81
CA HIS A 95 0.43 -11.96 2.28
C HIS A 95 1.48 -11.78 3.39
N ILE A 96 1.15 -11.08 4.48
CA ILE A 96 2.06 -10.91 5.62
C ILE A 96 2.51 -12.27 6.17
N GLN A 97 1.59 -13.23 6.32
CA GLN A 97 1.91 -14.57 6.78
C GLN A 97 2.81 -15.31 5.78
N SER A 98 2.59 -15.17 4.47
CA SER A 98 3.41 -15.86 3.47
C SER A 98 4.85 -15.36 3.45
N VAL A 99 5.09 -14.07 3.66
CA VAL A 99 6.46 -13.50 3.71
C VAL A 99 7.13 -13.69 5.07
N THR A 100 6.36 -13.81 6.15
CA THR A 100 6.91 -14.01 7.51
C THR A 100 7.24 -15.48 7.79
N ASN A 101 6.45 -16.43 7.23
CA ASN A 101 6.67 -17.88 7.42
C ASN A 101 7.73 -18.47 6.48
N GLN A 102 8.29 -17.68 5.55
CA GLN A 102 9.39 -18.10 4.67
C GLN A 102 10.79 -17.80 5.26
N GLY A 103 10.85 -17.35 6.52
CA GLY A 103 12.09 -17.06 7.27
C GLY A 103 12.46 -18.12 8.28
#